data_AF-A0A8J2PFG2-F1
#
_entry.id   AF-A0A8J2PFG2-F1
#
_cell.length_a   1.000
_cell.length_b   1.000
_cell.length_c   1.000
_cell.angle_alpha   90.00
_cell.angle_beta   90.00
_cell.angle_gamma   90.00
#
_symmetry.space_group_name_H-M   'P 1'
#
loop_
_entity.id
_entity.type
_entity.pdbx_description
1 polymer ?
#
loop_
_entity_poly.entity_id
_entity_poly.type
_entity_poly.pdbx_seq_one_letter_code
_entity_poly.pdbx_strand_id
1 'polypeptide(L)'
;MWIKGPLKTRLPNANVKLISSILKNCVSKITSDFNRSPRDIELCDRWKATEARQFLLYTGPVVLKNVLKKSVYDNFMLLSVSIRILISTDTTKYDIANEFLSAFVKHCQKLYGPEGQAPSNA
;
A
#
# COMPACT_ATOMS: atom_id res chain seq x y z
N MET A 1 -7.28 0.24 -7.76
CA MET A 1 -6.27 -0.47 -8.58
C MET A 1 -6.28 -2.00 -8.38
N TRP A 2 -6.34 -2.55 -7.16
CA TRP A 2 -6.39 -4.02 -6.92
C TRP A 2 -7.75 -4.58 -6.49
N ILE A 3 -8.52 -3.80 -5.73
CA ILE A 3 -9.84 -4.22 -5.21
C ILE A 3 -10.92 -3.95 -6.27
N LYS A 4 -10.90 -2.74 -6.87
CA LYS A 4 -11.89 -2.30 -7.87
C LYS A 4 -11.30 -1.86 -9.21
N GLY A 5 -10.05 -2.23 -9.53
CA GLY A 5 -9.39 -1.87 -10.80
C GLY A 5 -9.73 -2.77 -12.00
N PRO A 6 -9.11 -2.56 -13.16
CA PRO A 6 -9.22 -3.45 -14.34
C PRO A 6 -8.89 -4.90 -14.01
N LEU A 7 -9.51 -5.86 -14.71
CA LEU A 7 -9.36 -7.30 -14.40
C LEU A 7 -7.89 -7.78 -14.41
N LYS A 8 -7.06 -7.21 -15.29
CA LYS A 8 -5.64 -7.53 -15.41
C LYS A 8 -4.85 -7.27 -14.12
N THR A 9 -5.27 -6.30 -13.33
CA THR A 9 -4.59 -5.86 -12.10
C THR A 9 -5.44 -6.14 -10.85
N ARG A 10 -6.67 -6.64 -11.01
CA ARG A 10 -7.62 -6.92 -9.93
C ARG A 10 -7.25 -8.23 -9.24
N LEU A 11 -7.32 -8.22 -7.91
CA LEU A 11 -7.15 -9.44 -7.12
C LEU A 11 -8.39 -10.33 -7.24
N PRO A 12 -8.21 -11.66 -7.25
CA PRO A 12 -9.33 -12.58 -7.07
C PRO A 12 -10.06 -12.29 -5.76
N ASN A 13 -11.39 -12.44 -5.74
CA ASN A 13 -12.20 -12.20 -4.54
C ASN A 13 -11.74 -13.06 -3.34
N ALA A 14 -11.18 -14.24 -3.57
CA ALA A 14 -10.60 -15.08 -2.52
C ALA A 14 -9.43 -14.37 -1.80
N ASN A 15 -8.53 -13.73 -2.56
CA ASN A 15 -7.40 -12.98 -2.01
C ASN A 15 -7.87 -11.73 -1.27
N VAL A 16 -8.92 -11.07 -1.76
CA VAL A 16 -9.52 -9.91 -1.08
C VAL A 16 -10.06 -10.33 0.28
N LYS A 17 -10.86 -11.41 0.35
CA LYS A 17 -11.38 -11.96 1.60
C LYS A 17 -10.28 -12.41 2.56
N LEU A 18 -9.20 -12.99 2.03
CA LEU A 18 -8.03 -13.37 2.82
C LEU A 18 -7.39 -12.14 3.47
N ILE A 19 -7.16 -11.07 2.70
CA ILE A 19 -6.62 -9.80 3.24
C ILE A 19 -7.57 -9.23 4.31
N SER A 20 -8.88 -9.22 4.06
CA SER A 20 -9.88 -8.79 5.05
C SER A 20 -9.82 -9.59 6.34
N SER A 21 -9.66 -10.91 6.25
CA SER A 21 -9.53 -11.80 7.41
C SER A 21 -8.26 -11.52 8.20
N ILE A 22 -7.11 -11.39 7.52
CA ILE A 22 -5.84 -11.05 8.16
C ILE A 22 -5.93 -9.66 8.82
N LEU A 23 -6.52 -8.67 8.15
CA LEU A 23 -6.73 -7.34 8.73
C LEU A 23 -7.58 -7.39 10.00
N LYS A 24 -8.69 -8.14 10.00
CA LYS A 24 -9.54 -8.34 11.19
C LYS A 24 -8.76 -8.98 12.35
N ASN A 25 -7.89 -9.94 12.06
CA ASN A 25 -6.99 -10.53 13.06
C ASN A 25 -5.90 -9.57 13.55
N CYS A 26 -5.53 -8.57 12.75
CA CYS A 26 -4.63 -7.50 13.18
C CYS A 26 -5.31 -6.46 14.07
N VAL A 27 -6.64 -6.26 13.95
CA VAL A 27 -7.39 -5.29 14.77
C VAL A 27 -7.19 -5.54 16.27
N SER A 28 -7.22 -6.79 16.72
CA SER A 28 -7.02 -7.14 18.12
C SER A 28 -5.59 -6.93 18.64
N LYS A 29 -4.63 -6.69 17.73
CA LYS A 29 -3.21 -6.47 18.04
C LYS A 29 -2.79 -5.01 17.91
N ILE A 30 -3.73 -4.12 17.59
CA ILE A 30 -3.46 -2.70 17.40
C ILE A 30 -3.64 -2.00 18.74
N THR A 31 -2.59 -1.30 19.17
CA THR A 31 -2.59 -0.55 20.42
C THR A 31 -3.47 0.69 20.30
N SER A 32 -3.90 1.23 21.44
CA SER A 32 -4.69 2.46 21.53
C SER A 32 -3.99 3.70 20.95
N ASP A 33 -2.69 3.60 20.65
CA ASP A 33 -1.91 4.67 20.00
C ASP A 33 -2.39 4.95 18.57
N PHE A 34 -3.09 3.99 17.95
CA PHE A 34 -3.71 4.19 16.65
C PHE A 34 -5.13 4.71 16.82
N ASN A 35 -5.38 5.92 16.28
CA ASN A 35 -6.66 6.63 16.39
C ASN A 35 -7.86 5.89 15.74
N ARG A 36 -7.63 4.83 14.96
CA ARG A 36 -8.66 4.05 14.27
C ARG A 36 -8.26 2.58 14.14
N SER A 37 -9.22 1.68 14.28
CA SER A 37 -9.07 0.28 13.90
C SER A 37 -9.09 0.13 12.37
N PRO A 38 -8.25 -0.73 11.76
CA PRO A 38 -8.31 -1.01 10.35
C PRO A 38 -9.69 -1.48 9.92
N ARG A 39 -10.25 -0.82 8.91
CA ARG A 39 -11.48 -1.24 8.26
C ARG A 39 -11.20 -2.29 7.20
N ASP A 40 -12.26 -2.96 6.75
CA ASP A 40 -12.18 -3.94 5.68
C ASP A 40 -11.56 -3.33 4.41
N ILE A 41 -10.68 -4.08 3.76
CA ILE A 41 -9.96 -3.65 2.54
C ILE A 41 -10.94 -3.42 1.38
N GLU A 42 -12.11 -4.08 1.40
CA GLU A 42 -13.18 -3.85 0.41
C GLU A 42 -13.75 -2.42 0.47
N LEU A 43 -13.63 -1.77 1.64
CA LEU A 43 -14.05 -0.40 1.89
C LEU A 43 -12.91 0.61 1.70
N CYS A 44 -11.79 0.22 1.07
CA CYS A 44 -10.61 1.08 0.91
C CYS A 44 -10.93 2.45 0.31
N ASP A 45 -11.90 2.52 -0.61
CA ASP A 45 -12.31 3.79 -1.24
C ASP A 45 -13.01 4.76 -0.27
N ARG A 46 -13.46 4.27 0.89
CA ARG A 46 -14.12 5.04 1.96
C ARG A 46 -13.26 5.19 3.21
N TRP A 47 -11.99 4.79 3.13
CA TRP A 47 -11.05 4.99 4.22
C TRP A 47 -10.74 6.48 4.36
N LYS A 48 -10.66 6.95 5.60
CA LYS A 48 -10.11 8.28 5.90
C LYS A 48 -8.60 8.27 5.67
N ALA A 49 -8.01 9.45 5.49
CA ALA A 49 -6.57 9.60 5.31
C ALA A 49 -5.74 8.92 6.42
N THR A 50 -6.21 8.93 7.67
CA THR A 50 -5.53 8.28 8.80
C THR A 50 -5.48 6.75 8.67
N GLU A 51 -6.54 6.13 8.14
CA GLU A 51 -6.60 4.68 7.93
C GLU A 51 -5.75 4.28 6.72
N ALA A 52 -5.77 5.07 5.65
CA ALA A 52 -4.90 4.87 4.50
C ALA A 52 -3.41 4.99 4.91
N ARG A 53 -3.07 5.99 5.74
CA ARG A 53 -1.73 6.15 6.30
C ARG A 53 -1.33 4.96 7.16
N GLN A 54 -2.20 4.50 8.07
CA GLN A 54 -1.93 3.34 8.92
C GLN A 54 -1.72 2.06 8.09
N PHE A 55 -2.50 1.89 7.02
CA PHE A 55 -2.31 0.77 6.11
C PHE A 55 -0.97 0.85 5.39
N LEU A 56 -0.68 1.98 4.74
CA LEU A 56 0.56 2.17 4.01
C LEU A 56 1.79 1.97 4.91
N LEU A 57 1.73 2.46 6.14
CA LEU A 57 2.85 2.50 7.07
C LEU A 57 2.88 1.36 8.07
N TYR A 58 1.89 0.48 8.22
CA TYR A 58 1.98 -0.55 9.27
C TYR A 58 1.33 -1.85 8.86
N THR A 59 0.02 -1.84 8.60
CA THR A 59 -0.71 -3.09 8.38
C THR A 59 -0.50 -3.64 6.98
N GLY A 60 -0.42 -2.79 5.95
CA GLY A 60 -0.21 -3.16 4.55
C GLY A 60 0.98 -4.09 4.32
N PRO A 61 2.20 -3.76 4.79
CA PRO A 61 3.37 -4.64 4.67
C PRO A 61 3.17 -6.05 5.20
N VAL A 62 2.33 -6.22 6.23
CA VAL A 62 2.03 -7.50 6.85
C VAL A 62 0.92 -8.23 6.11
N VAL A 63 -0.22 -7.57 5.88
CA VAL A 63 -1.43 -8.22 5.35
C VAL A 63 -1.36 -8.51 3.86
N LEU A 64 -0.50 -7.80 3.12
CA LEU A 64 -0.28 -8.02 1.69
C LEU A 64 0.81 -9.06 1.42
N LYS A 65 1.63 -9.38 2.42
CA LYS A 65 2.73 -10.35 2.31
C LYS A 65 2.15 -11.72 2.00
N ASN A 66 2.71 -12.40 1.01
CA ASN A 66 2.26 -13.70 0.51
C ASN A 66 0.85 -13.74 -0.12
N VAL A 67 0.13 -12.61 -0.22
CA VAL A 67 -1.16 -12.53 -0.92
C VAL A 67 -1.02 -11.90 -2.31
N LEU A 68 -0.18 -10.87 -2.42
CA LEU A 68 0.14 -10.24 -3.70
C LEU A 68 1.23 -11.02 -4.45
N LYS A 69 1.22 -10.92 -5.78
CA LYS A 69 2.37 -11.34 -6.59
C LYS A 69 3.61 -10.59 -6.12
N LYS A 70 4.76 -11.26 -6.06
CA LYS A 70 6.01 -10.70 -5.51
C LYS A 70 6.35 -9.32 -6.08
N SER A 71 6.26 -9.14 -7.40
CA SER A 71 6.54 -7.85 -8.05
C SER A 71 5.61 -6.71 -7.63
N VAL A 72 4.34 -7.01 -7.38
CA VAL A 72 3.33 -6.06 -6.90
C VAL A 72 3.59 -5.70 -5.43
N TYR A 73 3.94 -6.71 -4.62
CA TYR A 73 4.31 -6.51 -3.22
C TYR A 73 5.59 -5.67 -3.08
N ASP A 74 6.64 -6.01 -3.82
CA ASP A 74 7.91 -5.29 -3.81
C ASP A 74 7.69 -3.82 -4.22
N ASN A 75 6.84 -3.57 -5.21
CA ASN A 75 6.46 -2.21 -5.59
C ASN A 75 5.71 -1.47 -4.47
N PHE A 76 4.77 -2.12 -3.80
CA PHE A 76 4.12 -1.55 -2.62
C PHE A 76 5.12 -1.23 -1.50
N MET A 77 6.12 -2.09 -1.29
CA MET A 77 7.15 -1.89 -0.27
C MET A 77 8.05 -0.70 -0.59
N LEU A 78 8.38 -0.44 -1.86
CA LEU A 78 9.10 0.78 -2.26
C LEU A 78 8.36 2.03 -1.76
N LEU A 79 7.05 2.10 -2.00
CA LEU A 79 6.24 3.23 -1.51
C LEU A 79 6.18 3.27 0.02
N SER A 80 5.89 2.14 0.68
CA SER A 80 5.78 2.08 2.15
C SER A 80 7.06 2.55 2.84
N VAL A 81 8.22 2.05 2.40
CA VAL A 81 9.53 2.39 2.96
C VAL A 81 9.89 3.84 2.67
N SER A 82 9.68 4.31 1.43
CA SER A 82 9.96 5.72 1.08
C SER A 82 9.21 6.69 1.97
N ILE A 83 7.90 6.47 2.15
CA ILE A 83 7.08 7.37 2.96
C ILE A 83 7.47 7.28 4.44
N ARG A 84 7.87 6.10 4.96
CA ARG A 84 8.43 6.00 6.32
C ARG A 84 9.69 6.85 6.49
N ILE A 85 10.61 6.79 5.52
CA ILE A 85 11.84 7.59 5.55
C ILE A 85 11.50 9.08 5.54
N LEU A 86 10.62 9.52 4.65
CA LEU A 86 10.22 10.92 4.53
C LEU A 86 9.47 11.47 5.75
N ILE A 87 8.84 10.60 6.54
CA ILE A 87 8.21 10.98 7.80
C ILE A 87 9.22 11.00 8.95
N SER A 88 10.33 10.27 8.82
CA SER A 88 11.38 10.25 9.85
C SER A 88 12.10 11.60 9.89
N THR A 89 12.58 11.98 11.08
CA THR A 89 13.37 13.21 11.25
C THR A 89 14.79 13.12 10.68
N ASP A 90 15.16 11.96 10.13
CA ASP A 90 16.49 11.69 9.58
C ASP A 90 16.54 12.05 8.10
N THR A 91 17.01 13.26 7.82
CA THR A 91 17.13 13.81 6.47
C THR A 91 18.24 13.16 5.64
N THR A 92 19.18 12.44 6.28
CA THR A 92 20.33 11.81 5.59
C THR A 92 19.90 10.73 4.60
N LYS A 93 18.66 10.23 4.73
CA LYS A 93 18.11 9.14 3.91
C LYS A 93 17.16 9.63 2.82
N TYR A 94 17.02 10.95 2.62
CA TYR A 94 16.07 11.48 1.65
C TYR A 94 16.40 11.11 0.21
N ASP A 95 17.68 11.02 -0.14
CA ASP A 95 18.11 10.56 -1.46
C ASP A 95 17.65 9.11 -1.71
N ILE A 96 17.77 8.24 -0.70
CA ILE A 96 17.29 6.85 -0.76
C ILE A 96 15.77 6.81 -0.96
N ALA A 97 15.03 7.65 -0.22
CA ALA A 97 13.58 7.74 -0.39
C ALA A 97 13.20 8.20 -1.81
N ASN A 98 13.94 9.17 -2.35
CA ASN A 98 13.71 9.67 -3.71
C ASN A 98 14.00 8.60 -4.78
N GLU A 99 15.07 7.81 -4.61
CA GLU A 99 15.37 6.67 -5.48
C GLU A 99 14.25 5.63 -5.44
N PHE A 100 13.75 5.29 -4.26
CA PHE A 100 12.66 4.33 -4.09
C PHE A 100 11.33 4.82 -4.67
N LEU A 101 11.00 6.10 -4.53
CA LEU A 101 9.83 6.70 -5.17
C LEU A 101 9.96 6.69 -6.69
N SER A 102 11.15 7.02 -7.21
CA SER A 102 11.44 6.97 -8.64
C SER A 102 11.29 5.54 -9.20
N ALA A 103 11.80 4.55 -8.48
CA ALA A 103 11.63 3.14 -8.82
C ALA A 103 10.15 2.71 -8.76
N PHE A 104 9.41 3.16 -7.75
CA PHE A 104 7.99 2.89 -7.61
C PHE A 104 7.19 3.35 -8.83
N VAL A 105 7.39 4.60 -9.28
CA VAL A 105 6.70 5.15 -10.45
C VAL A 105 7.05 4.37 -11.72
N LYS A 106 8.35 4.07 -11.94
CA LYS A 106 8.82 3.26 -13.08
C LYS A 106 8.19 1.87 -13.10
N HIS A 107 8.04 1.23 -11.93
CA HIS A 107 7.44 -0.10 -11.81
C HIS A 107 5.91 -0.06 -11.94
N CYS A 108 5.25 0.99 -11.45
CA CYS A 108 3.81 1.17 -11.61
C CYS A 108 3.37 1.10 -13.07
N GLN A 109 4.10 1.78 -13.97
CA GLN A 109 3.80 1.74 -15.40
C GLN A 109 3.87 0.31 -15.97
N LYS A 110 4.90 -0.46 -15.58
CA LYS A 110 5.08 -1.86 -16.04
C LYS A 110 4.02 -2.81 -15.46
N LEU A 111 3.64 -2.61 -14.20
CA LEU A 111 2.75 -3.51 -13.47
C LEU A 111 1.26 -3.24 -13.75
N TYR A 112 0.89 -1.97 -13.94
CA TYR A 112 -0.51 -1.55 -14.04
C TYR A 112 -0.89 -0.97 -15.40
N GLY A 113 0.08 -0.77 -16.30
CA GLY A 113 -0.15 -0.16 -17.60
C GLY A 113 -0.15 1.38 -17.57
N PRO A 114 -0.47 2.03 -18.69
CA PRO A 114 -0.45 3.50 -18.85
C PRO A 114 -1.37 4.22 -17.86
N GLU A 115 -2.43 3.56 -17.42
CA GLU A 115 -3.46 4.08 -16.50
C GLU A 115 -2.95 4.18 -15.05
N GLY A 116 -1.80 3.57 -14.75
CA GLY A 116 -1.12 3.68 -13.47
C GLY A 116 -0.23 4.93 -13.34
N GLN A 117 -0.17 5.77 -14.36
CA GLN A 117 0.64 6.99 -14.38
C GLN A 117 -0.12 8.12 -13.68
N ALA A 118 0.49 8.75 -12.66
CA ALA A 118 0.04 10.07 -12.23
C ALA A 118 0.12 10.99 -13.46
N PRO A 119 -0.86 11.91 -13.67
CA PRO A 119 -0.82 12.80 -14.83
C PRO A 119 0.55 13.46 -14.87
N SER A 120 1.27 13.26 -15.98
CA SER A 120 2.48 14.00 -16.25
C SER A 120 2.09 15.46 -16.30
N ASN A 121 2.51 16.24 -15.29
CA ASN A 121 2.33 17.67 -15.31
C ASN A 121 2.88 18.20 -16.64
N ALA A 122 1.99 18.76 -17.44
CA ALA A 122 2.30 19.57 -18.61
C ALA A 122 2.76 20.96 -18.15
#